data_AF-A0A7C8EXA6-F1
#
_entry.id   AF-A0A7C8EXA6-F1
#
_cell.length_a   1.000
_cell.length_b   1.000
_cell.length_c   1.000
_cell.angle_alpha   90.00
_cell.angle_beta   90.00
_cell.angle_gamma   90.00
#
_symmetry.space_group_name_H-M   'P 1'
#
loop_
_entity.id
_entity.type
_entity.pdbx_description
1 polymer ?
#
loop_
_entity_poly.entity_id
_entity_poly.type
_entity_poly.pdbx_seq_one_letter_code
_entity_poly.pdbx_strand_id
1 'polypeptide(L)'
;MTDRKVSVAVISADEEARRTCSSEFYLLSPVKNMELLNMELLDRFQQVGSQEEEKNPLVIAKFFNPTGIGTWYATEYDPTTKTFFGFVSLFGDHNDEWGYFSLDELERFKGHFTLGIERDIFFTERRANEIPALRHQEV
;
A
#
# COMPACT_ATOMS: atom_id res chain seq x y z
N MET A 1 -25.39 49.07 32.27
CA MET A 1 -24.07 48.48 32.55
C MET A 1 -24.34 47.20 33.33
N THR A 2 -24.18 45.97 32.84
CA THR A 2 -23.51 45.44 31.65
C THR A 2 -24.13 44.07 31.36
N ASP A 3 -24.56 43.86 30.12
CA ASP A 3 -24.78 42.54 29.52
C ASP A 3 -23.54 41.66 29.71
N ARG A 4 -23.69 40.46 30.27
CA ARG A 4 -22.71 39.38 30.13
C ARG A 4 -23.30 38.31 29.22
N LYS A 5 -23.04 38.48 27.94
CA LYS A 5 -23.17 37.45 26.91
C LYS A 5 -22.28 36.26 27.31
N VAL A 6 -22.87 35.11 27.59
CA VAL A 6 -22.13 33.85 27.70
C VAL A 6 -21.90 33.37 26.28
N SER A 7 -20.68 33.53 25.79
CA SER A 7 -20.25 32.97 24.51
C SER A 7 -19.98 31.48 24.71
N VAL A 8 -20.90 30.63 24.27
CA VAL A 8 -20.63 29.20 24.07
C VAL A 8 -19.66 29.11 22.88
N ALA A 9 -18.41 28.74 23.15
CA ALA A 9 -17.47 28.39 22.10
C ALA A 9 -17.94 27.09 21.45
N VAL A 10 -18.40 27.19 20.21
CA VAL A 10 -18.60 26.01 19.35
C VAL A 10 -17.22 25.52 18.96
N ILE A 11 -16.72 24.53 19.68
CA ILE A 11 -15.57 23.73 19.25
C ILE A 11 -15.99 23.01 17.96
N SER A 12 -15.22 23.19 16.88
CA SER A 12 -15.51 22.54 15.61
C SER A 12 -15.29 21.03 15.73
N ALA A 13 -16.07 20.25 14.99
CA ALA A 13 -16.00 18.79 14.99
C ALA A 13 -14.60 18.22 14.62
N ASP A 14 -13.70 19.06 14.10
CA ASP A 14 -12.32 18.67 13.75
C ASP A 14 -11.37 18.56 14.95
N GLU A 15 -11.70 19.16 16.09
CA GLU A 15 -10.83 19.11 17.28
C GLU A 15 -11.11 17.87 18.16
N GLU A 16 -12.33 17.33 18.10
CA GLU A 16 -12.73 16.09 18.80
C GLU A 16 -12.15 14.84 18.14
N ALA A 17 -11.94 14.86 16.81
CA ALA A 17 -11.31 13.78 16.05
C ALA A 17 -9.83 13.54 16.40
N ARG A 18 -9.12 14.55 16.95
CA ARG A 18 -7.73 14.39 17.39
C ARG A 18 -7.58 13.79 18.79
N ARG A 19 -8.66 13.67 19.56
CA ARG A 19 -8.61 13.28 20.98
C ARG A 19 -9.04 11.84 21.25
N THR A 20 -9.56 11.13 20.25
CA THR A 20 -9.99 9.73 20.37
C THR A 20 -8.99 8.74 19.76
N CYS A 21 -7.71 9.13 19.66
CA CYS A 21 -6.61 8.15 19.58
C CYS A 21 -6.47 7.45 20.94
N SER A 22 -7.47 6.66 21.31
CA SER A 22 -7.43 5.79 22.49
C SER A 22 -6.54 4.60 22.16
N SER A 23 -5.27 4.75 22.50
CA SER A 23 -4.20 3.76 22.42
C SER A 23 -4.46 2.46 23.20
N GLU A 24 -5.60 2.32 23.89
CA GLU A 24 -5.93 1.12 24.68
C GLU A 24 -6.75 0.06 23.93
N PHE A 25 -7.31 0.34 22.74
CA PHE A 25 -8.00 -0.70 21.95
C PHE A 25 -7.05 -1.56 21.10
N TYR A 26 -5.78 -1.15 21.00
CA TYR A 26 -4.72 -1.84 20.23
C TYR A 26 -4.01 -2.98 21.00
N LEU A 27 -4.50 -3.36 22.18
CA LEU A 27 -3.77 -4.21 23.13
C LEU A 27 -4.33 -5.63 23.32
N LEU A 28 -5.23 -6.12 22.45
CA LEU A 28 -5.77 -7.49 22.53
C LEU A 28 -5.98 -8.18 21.17
N SER A 29 -5.02 -8.10 20.25
CA SER A 29 -4.94 -9.02 19.11
C SER A 29 -3.47 -9.43 18.84
N PRO A 30 -3.10 -10.71 18.98
CA PRO A 30 -1.75 -11.19 18.67
C PRO A 30 -1.65 -11.50 17.16
N VAL A 31 -2.04 -10.55 16.32
CA VAL A 31 -1.62 -10.46 14.92
C VAL A 31 -1.59 -8.97 14.63
N LYS A 32 -0.39 -8.39 14.66
CA LYS A 32 -0.14 -7.04 14.14
C LYS A 32 -0.71 -7.04 12.72
N ASN A 33 -1.75 -6.27 12.43
CA ASN A 33 -2.38 -6.20 11.11
C ASN A 33 -1.26 -6.18 10.05
N MET A 34 -1.12 -7.28 9.29
CA MET A 34 -0.23 -7.32 8.14
C MET A 34 -0.96 -6.60 7.00
N GLU A 35 -1.13 -5.29 7.18
CA GLU A 35 -1.65 -4.42 6.15
C GLU A 35 -0.69 -4.47 4.96
N LEU A 36 -1.28 -4.61 3.77
CA LEU A 36 -0.55 -4.58 2.50
C LEU A 36 0.23 -3.26 2.39
N LEU A 37 -0.35 -2.16 2.90
CA LEU A 37 0.28 -0.86 2.92
C LEU A 37 0.29 -0.29 4.34
N ASN A 38 1.47 0.04 4.85
CA ASN A 38 1.65 0.67 6.16
C ASN A 38 2.20 2.10 6.01
N MET A 39 2.26 2.85 7.11
CA MET A 39 2.77 4.24 7.10
C MET A 39 4.20 4.35 6.59
N GLU A 40 5.07 3.38 6.89
CA GLU A 40 6.46 3.37 6.42
C GLU A 40 6.54 3.26 4.89
N LEU A 41 5.73 2.40 4.28
CA LEU A 41 5.64 2.27 2.83
C LEU A 41 5.01 3.50 2.20
N LEU A 42 3.97 4.07 2.79
CA LEU A 42 3.35 5.32 2.30
C LEU A 42 4.39 6.45 2.24
N ASP A 43 5.13 6.66 3.32
CA ASP A 43 6.19 7.66 3.38
C ASP A 43 7.29 7.35 2.34
N ARG A 44 7.63 6.07 2.16
CA ARG A 44 8.63 5.65 1.19
C ARG A 44 8.20 5.89 -0.25
N PHE A 45 6.97 5.53 -0.61
CA PHE A 45 6.40 5.81 -1.93
C PHE A 45 6.34 7.32 -2.20
N GLN A 46 5.92 8.11 -1.21
CA GLN A 46 5.90 9.56 -1.33
C GLN A 46 7.30 10.16 -1.54
N GLN A 47 8.31 9.62 -0.84
CA GLN A 47 9.70 10.07 -0.97
C GLN A 47 10.29 9.77 -2.36
N VAL A 48 9.98 8.59 -2.91
CA VAL A 48 10.49 8.17 -4.22
C VAL A 48 9.73 8.86 -5.36
N GLY A 49 8.42 9.04 -5.21
CA GLY A 49 7.58 9.68 -6.21
C GLY A 49 7.31 8.78 -7.42
N SER A 50 6.89 9.41 -8.53
CA SER A 50 6.55 8.69 -9.75
C SER A 50 7.78 8.20 -10.51
N GLN A 51 7.68 6.98 -11.03
CA GLN A 51 8.69 6.24 -11.77
C GLN A 51 8.11 5.58 -13.04
N GLU A 52 6.90 5.91 -13.49
CA GLU A 52 6.28 5.33 -14.70
C GLU A 52 7.18 5.45 -15.95
N GLU A 53 7.89 6.57 -16.09
CA GLU A 53 8.80 6.81 -17.23
C GLU A 53 10.25 6.31 -16.99
N GLU A 54 10.55 5.74 -15.81
CA GLU A 54 11.88 5.24 -15.47
C GLU A 54 12.10 3.85 -16.08
N LYS A 55 13.22 3.68 -16.81
CA LYS A 55 13.56 2.42 -17.47
C LYS A 55 13.99 1.33 -16.48
N ASN A 56 14.56 1.72 -15.35
CA ASN A 56 14.97 0.81 -14.30
C ASN A 56 14.44 1.29 -12.93
N PRO A 57 13.13 1.19 -12.71
CA PRO A 57 12.50 1.78 -11.53
C PRO A 57 12.95 1.06 -10.27
N LEU A 58 12.94 1.79 -9.15
CA LEU A 58 13.13 1.22 -7.83
C LEU A 58 11.83 0.51 -7.42
N VAL A 59 11.89 -0.79 -7.18
CA VAL A 59 10.77 -1.55 -6.65
C VAL A 59 10.81 -1.47 -5.13
N ILE A 60 9.74 -0.96 -4.53
CA ILE A 60 9.66 -0.64 -3.10
C ILE A 60 8.97 -1.77 -2.33
N ALA A 61 7.91 -2.35 -2.90
CA ALA A 61 7.15 -3.42 -2.26
C ALA A 61 6.85 -4.56 -3.22
N LYS A 62 6.65 -5.75 -2.64
CA LYS A 62 6.22 -6.95 -3.35
C LYS A 62 5.01 -7.55 -2.66
N PHE A 63 4.00 -7.87 -3.44
CA PHE A 63 2.79 -8.57 -3.02
C PHE A 63 2.69 -9.90 -3.75
N PHE A 64 2.05 -10.88 -3.12
CA PHE A 64 1.89 -12.20 -3.72
C PHE A 64 0.62 -12.90 -3.25
N ASN A 65 0.07 -13.75 -4.11
CA ASN A 65 -0.99 -14.66 -3.74
C ASN A 65 -0.38 -15.93 -3.09
N PRO A 66 -0.56 -16.17 -1.78
CA PRO A 66 0.03 -17.32 -1.10
C PRO A 66 -0.51 -18.67 -1.59
N THR A 67 -1.59 -18.66 -2.36
CA THR A 67 -2.26 -19.86 -2.89
C THR A 67 -2.24 -19.95 -4.41
N GLY A 68 -1.48 -19.08 -5.07
CA GLY A 68 -1.40 -19.01 -6.53
C GLY A 68 -0.04 -18.46 -6.98
N ILE A 69 0.05 -18.10 -8.25
CA ILE A 69 1.30 -17.60 -8.87
C ILE A 69 1.33 -16.07 -9.01
N GLY A 70 0.19 -15.41 -8.75
CA GLY A 70 0.06 -13.95 -8.84
C GLY A 70 1.08 -13.24 -7.97
N THR A 71 1.88 -12.37 -8.59
CA THR A 71 2.91 -11.54 -7.95
C THR A 71 2.81 -10.11 -8.48
N TRP A 72 2.93 -9.13 -7.59
CA TRP A 72 2.92 -7.70 -7.92
C TRP A 72 4.15 -7.05 -7.31
N TYR A 73 4.81 -6.18 -8.06
CA TYR A 73 5.96 -5.41 -7.64
C TYR A 73 5.64 -3.93 -7.78
N ALA A 74 5.46 -3.21 -6.68
CA ALA A 74 5.09 -1.79 -6.69
C ALA A 74 6.33 -0.89 -6.75
N THR A 75 6.30 0.09 -7.65
CA THR A 75 7.36 1.11 -7.80
C THR A 75 6.89 2.49 -7.34
N GLU A 76 5.60 2.78 -7.44
CA GLU A 76 4.98 4.01 -6.96
C GLU A 76 3.56 3.74 -6.45
N TYR A 77 2.99 4.70 -5.73
CA TYR A 77 1.62 4.63 -5.21
C TYR A 77 0.97 6.01 -5.17
N ASP A 78 -0.24 6.14 -5.70
CA ASP A 78 -1.08 7.32 -5.58
C ASP A 78 -2.12 7.12 -4.46
N PRO A 79 -2.04 7.86 -3.34
CA PRO A 79 -3.00 7.75 -2.25
C PRO A 79 -4.40 8.27 -2.58
N THR A 80 -4.54 9.08 -3.64
CA THR A 80 -5.83 9.66 -4.06
C THR A 80 -6.70 8.62 -4.74
N THR A 81 -6.11 7.88 -5.68
CA THR A 81 -6.77 6.83 -6.46
C THR A 81 -6.60 5.44 -5.85
N LYS A 82 -5.69 5.30 -4.86
CA LYS A 82 -5.28 4.04 -4.23
C LYS A 82 -4.73 3.02 -5.20
N THR A 83 -4.05 3.48 -6.24
CA THR A 83 -3.42 2.62 -7.24
C THR A 83 -1.92 2.66 -7.11
N PHE A 84 -1.31 1.49 -7.27
CA PHE A 84 0.12 1.36 -7.53
C PHE A 84 0.35 1.42 -9.03
N PHE A 85 1.53 1.87 -9.43
CA PHE A 85 2.12 1.46 -10.71
C PHE A 85 3.29 0.52 -10.41
N GLY A 86 3.48 -0.46 -11.28
CA GLY A 86 4.50 -1.47 -11.08
C GLY A 86 4.38 -2.64 -12.04
N PHE A 87 5.05 -3.73 -11.71
CA PHE A 87 5.05 -4.93 -12.54
C PHE A 87 4.10 -5.98 -11.98
N VAL A 88 3.29 -6.57 -12.84
CA VAL A 88 2.29 -7.58 -12.48
C VAL A 88 2.56 -8.85 -13.25
N SER A 89 2.65 -9.97 -12.53
CA SER A 89 2.75 -11.31 -13.10
C SER A 89 1.61 -12.16 -12.55
N LEU A 90 0.54 -12.35 -13.32
CA LEU A 90 -0.64 -13.10 -12.87
C LEU A 90 -0.60 -14.58 -13.25
N PHE A 91 0.03 -14.89 -14.37
CA PHE A 91 0.04 -16.23 -14.96
C PHE A 91 1.46 -16.80 -15.13
N GLY A 92 2.51 -16.02 -14.83
CA GLY A 92 3.89 -16.41 -15.06
C GLY A 92 4.18 -16.69 -16.55
N ASP A 93 3.52 -15.94 -17.43
CA ASP A 93 3.57 -16.11 -18.88
C ASP A 93 3.78 -14.76 -19.58
N HIS A 94 3.47 -14.70 -20.86
CA HIS A 94 3.65 -13.51 -21.71
C HIS A 94 2.72 -12.34 -21.36
N ASN A 95 1.82 -12.50 -20.39
CA ASN A 95 0.93 -11.43 -19.92
C ASN A 95 1.53 -10.67 -18.71
N ASP A 96 2.79 -10.95 -18.37
CA ASP A 96 3.51 -10.16 -17.39
C ASP A 96 3.74 -8.73 -17.90
N GLU A 97 3.24 -7.72 -17.19
CA GLU A 97 3.17 -6.35 -17.70
C GLU A 97 3.50 -5.28 -16.65
N TRP A 98 4.00 -4.15 -17.13
CA TRP A 98 4.06 -2.91 -16.35
C TRP A 98 2.73 -2.17 -16.46
N GLY A 99 2.14 -1.83 -15.33
CA GLY A 99 0.85 -1.18 -15.31
C GLY A 99 0.34 -0.85 -13.93
N TYR A 100 -0.89 -0.34 -13.91
CA TYR A 100 -1.57 0.07 -12.71
C TYR A 100 -2.33 -1.10 -12.07
N PHE A 101 -2.30 -1.18 -10.74
CA PHE A 101 -3.12 -2.12 -9.98
C PHE A 101 -3.63 -1.50 -8.67
N SER A 102 -4.84 -1.89 -8.27
CA SER A 102 -5.55 -1.25 -7.15
C SER A 102 -5.27 -1.92 -5.80
N LEU A 103 -4.99 -1.12 -4.76
CA LEU A 103 -4.91 -1.62 -3.39
C LEU A 103 -6.23 -2.26 -2.95
N ASP A 104 -7.35 -1.61 -3.25
CA ASP A 104 -8.68 -2.09 -2.86
C ASP A 104 -8.98 -3.47 -3.52
N GLU A 105 -8.47 -3.73 -4.73
CA GLU A 105 -8.60 -5.03 -5.39
C GLU A 105 -7.76 -6.11 -4.71
N LEU A 106 -6.49 -5.80 -4.36
CA LEU A 106 -5.63 -6.72 -3.63
C LEU A 106 -6.20 -7.09 -2.25
N GLU A 107 -6.77 -6.12 -1.53
CA GLU A 107 -7.38 -6.33 -0.21
C GLU A 107 -8.66 -7.17 -0.27
N ARG A 108 -9.47 -6.98 -1.32
CA ARG A 108 -10.72 -7.70 -1.54
C ARG A 108 -10.53 -9.09 -2.12
N PHE A 109 -9.40 -9.34 -2.78
CA PHE A 109 -9.11 -10.65 -3.35
C PHE A 109 -9.17 -11.75 -2.30
N LYS A 110 -9.82 -12.87 -2.66
CA LYS A 110 -9.88 -14.10 -1.87
C LYS A 110 -9.53 -15.28 -2.78
N GLY A 111 -8.35 -15.83 -2.55
CA GLY A 111 -7.85 -17.04 -3.20
C GLY A 111 -8.36 -18.32 -2.53
N HIS A 112 -7.61 -19.40 -2.71
CA HIS A 112 -7.95 -20.68 -2.07
C HIS A 112 -7.90 -20.54 -0.54
N PHE A 113 -8.74 -21.31 0.15
CA PHE A 113 -8.87 -21.25 1.61
C PHE A 113 -9.22 -19.86 2.16
N THR A 114 -9.80 -18.98 1.33
CA THR A 114 -10.17 -17.61 1.70
C THR A 114 -8.96 -16.73 2.06
N LEU A 115 -7.75 -17.15 1.67
CA LEU A 115 -6.54 -16.37 1.88
C LEU A 115 -6.52 -15.19 0.91
N GLY A 116 -6.14 -14.02 1.43
CA GLY A 116 -5.98 -12.81 0.62
C GLY A 116 -4.58 -12.73 -0.02
N ILE A 117 -4.33 -11.62 -0.70
CA ILE A 117 -2.97 -11.25 -1.08
C ILE A 117 -2.18 -10.90 0.19
N GLU A 118 -0.90 -11.23 0.19
CA GLU A 118 0.04 -10.90 1.26
C GLU A 118 1.16 -9.99 0.75
N ARG A 119 1.74 -9.22 1.67
CA ARG A 119 2.97 -8.45 1.41
C ARG A 119 4.18 -9.27 1.86
N ASP A 120 5.21 -9.31 1.02
CA ASP A 120 6.50 -9.91 1.35
C ASP A 120 7.29 -8.98 2.27
N ILE A 121 7.26 -9.23 3.58
CA ILE A 121 7.96 -8.41 4.59
C ILE A 121 9.49 -8.56 4.56
N PHE A 122 10.01 -9.55 3.85
CA PHE A 122 11.45 -9.77 3.69
C PHE A 122 11.97 -9.24 2.36
N PHE A 123 11.08 -8.75 1.49
CA PHE A 123 11.46 -8.07 0.28
C PHE A 123 12.20 -6.78 0.63
N THR A 124 13.44 -6.66 0.16
CA THR A 124 14.24 -5.44 0.26
C THR A 124 14.17 -4.70 -1.06
N GLU A 125 13.84 -3.41 -0.99
CA GLU A 125 13.80 -2.53 -2.16
C GLU A 125 15.08 -2.62 -2.97
N ARG A 126 14.92 -2.65 -4.30
CA ARG A 126 16.03 -2.80 -5.24
C ARG A 126 15.59 -2.42 -6.64
N ARG A 127 16.55 -2.21 -7.54
CA ARG A 127 16.24 -1.83 -8.92
C ARG A 127 15.58 -3.00 -9.65
N ALA A 128 14.69 -2.70 -10.60
CA ALA A 128 13.96 -3.72 -11.34
C ALA A 128 14.91 -4.76 -11.97
N ASN A 129 16.01 -4.33 -12.58
CA ASN A 129 17.01 -5.22 -13.17
C ASN A 129 17.76 -6.11 -12.16
N GLU A 130 17.72 -5.79 -10.86
CA GLU A 130 18.33 -6.61 -9.81
C GLU A 130 17.40 -7.76 -9.39
N ILE A 131 16.11 -7.69 -9.72
CA ILE A 131 15.09 -8.70 -9.38
C ILE A 131 15.08 -9.77 -10.47
N PRO A 132 15.47 -11.03 -10.17
CA PRO A 132 15.55 -12.08 -11.18
C PRO A 132 14.25 -12.28 -11.97
N ALA A 133 13.09 -12.12 -11.34
CA ALA A 133 11.78 -12.24 -11.98
C ALA A 133 11.51 -11.17 -13.06
N LEU A 134 12.18 -10.01 -13.01
CA LEU A 134 11.97 -8.90 -13.93
C LEU A 134 13.05 -8.79 -15.03
N ARG A 135 14.14 -9.58 -14.94
CA ARG A 135 15.32 -9.45 -15.82
C ARG A 135 15.09 -9.85 -17.27
N HIS A 136 14.05 -10.62 -17.57
CA HIS A 136 13.88 -11.27 -18.88
C HIS A 136 12.87 -10.57 -19.80
N GLN A 137 12.44 -9.36 -19.46
CA GLN A 137 11.42 -8.63 -20.21
C GLN A 137 12.02 -7.67 -21.26
N GLU A 138 13.32 -7.80 -21.58
CA GLU A 138 13.93 -7.13 -22.73
C GLU A 138 13.52 -7.88 -24.01
N VAL A 139 12.50 -7.36 -24.70
CA VAL A 139 12.19 -7.68 -26.10
C VAL A 139 12.61 -6.51 -26.99
#